data_AF-A0A534U0E5-F1
#
_entry.id   AF-A0A534U0E5-F1
#
_cell.length_a   1.000
_cell.length_b   1.000
_cell.length_c   1.000
_cell.angle_alpha   90.00
_cell.angle_beta   90.00
_cell.angle_gamma   90.00
#
_symmetry.space_group_name_H-M   'P 1'
#
loop_
_entity.id
_entity.type
_entity.pdbx_description
1 polymer ?
#
loop_
_entity_poly.entity_id
_entity_poly.type
_entity_poly.pdbx_seq_one_letter_code
_entity_poly.pdbx_strand_id
1 'polypeptide(L)'
;MEHDVTAERARPVSTRFELAALRMVGAWLAAGRMSVSAAEMQIAREFLEHAGWSVEDAPGARVRLVNAQGRAEEMSRESAVLAALQRLANRK
;
A
#
# COMPACT_ATOMS: atom_id res chain seq x y z
N MET A 1 -8.65 5.34 34.37
CA MET A 1 -7.34 4.88 33.85
C MET A 1 -7.01 5.79 32.69
N GLU A 2 -6.11 6.74 32.90
CA GLU A 2 -5.64 7.66 31.86
C GLU A 2 -4.61 6.91 31.02
N HIS A 3 -4.86 6.76 29.71
CA HIS A 3 -3.88 6.18 28.79
C HIS A 3 -2.87 7.27 28.45
N ASP A 4 -1.65 7.12 28.97
CA ASP A 4 -0.53 7.98 28.58
C ASP A 4 -0.11 7.66 27.14
N VAL A 5 -0.60 8.49 26.21
CA VAL A 5 -0.29 8.40 24.78
C VAL A 5 1.17 8.71 24.46
N THR A 6 1.97 9.15 25.42
CA THR A 6 3.42 9.41 25.25
C THR A 6 4.30 8.23 25.66
N ALA A 7 3.74 7.23 26.35
CA ALA A 7 4.45 6.02 26.74
C ALA A 7 4.74 5.10 25.54
N GLU A 8 3.95 5.20 24.47
CA GLU A 8 4.15 4.44 23.24
C GLU A 8 5.11 5.22 22.32
N ARG A 9 6.35 4.72 22.19
CA ARG A 9 7.34 5.32 21.26
C ARG A 9 6.75 5.35 19.86
N ALA A 10 6.64 6.55 19.28
CA ALA A 10 6.23 6.72 17.89
C ALA A 10 7.10 5.82 16.99
N ARG A 11 6.46 4.86 16.29
CA ARG A 11 7.17 3.97 15.37
C ARG A 11 7.73 4.82 14.22
N PRO A 12 9.01 4.70 13.87
CA PRO A 12 9.58 5.45 12.76
C PRO A 12 8.86 5.06 11.47
N VAL A 13 8.19 6.05 10.86
CA VAL A 13 7.51 5.90 9.58
C VAL A 13 8.57 5.88 8.49
N SER A 14 8.68 4.78 7.77
CA SER A 14 9.75 4.60 6.77
C SER A 14 9.31 5.01 5.37
N THR A 15 8.00 5.07 5.10
CA THR A 15 7.46 5.35 3.77
C THR A 15 6.22 6.24 3.83
N ARG A 16 5.99 7.05 2.78
CA ARG A 16 4.75 7.85 2.66
C ARG A 16 3.49 6.97 2.61
N PHE A 17 3.63 5.73 2.14
CA PHE A 17 2.55 4.76 2.09
C PHE A 17 2.02 4.40 3.48
N GLU A 18 2.88 4.30 4.49
CA GLU A 18 2.46 4.06 5.88
C GLU A 18 1.49 5.14 6.40
N LEU A 19 1.74 6.41 6.04
CA LEU A 19 0.85 7.52 6.38
C LEU A 19 -0.45 7.50 5.57
N ALA A 20 -0.34 7.18 4.28
CA ALA A 20 -1.50 7.15 3.38
C ALA A 20 -2.42 5.95 3.65
N ALA A 21 -1.87 4.81 4.11
CA ALA A 21 -2.58 3.55 4.29
C ALA A 21 -3.79 3.69 5.21
N LEU A 22 -3.65 4.37 6.35
CA LEU A 22 -4.74 4.59 7.30
C LEU A 22 -5.88 5.42 6.67
N ARG A 23 -5.54 6.49 5.96
CA ARG A 23 -6.53 7.32 5.24
C ARG A 23 -7.24 6.51 4.16
N MET A 24 -6.51 5.71 3.39
CA MET A 24 -7.06 4.89 2.30
C MET A 24 -8.00 3.80 2.83
N VAL A 25 -7.61 3.11 3.91
CA VAL A 25 -8.47 2.11 4.58
C VAL A 25 -9.71 2.77 5.18
N GLY A 26 -9.57 3.93 5.82
CA GLY A 26 -10.70 4.68 6.34
C GLY A 26 -11.70 5.08 5.24
N ALA A 27 -11.21 5.58 4.11
CA ALA A 27 -12.05 5.92 2.96
C ALA A 27 -12.75 4.68 2.37
N TRP A 28 -12.06 3.55 2.27
CA TRP A 28 -12.66 2.29 1.83
C TRP A 28 -13.78 1.86 2.79
N LEU A 29 -13.52 1.78 4.09
CA LEU A 29 -14.52 1.37 5.08
C LEU A 29 -15.77 2.26 5.02
N ALA A 30 -15.59 3.57 4.88
CA ALA A 30 -16.71 4.51 4.74
C ALA A 30 -17.51 4.31 3.44
N ALA A 31 -16.83 4.01 2.32
CA ALA A 31 -17.47 3.84 1.02
C ALA A 31 -18.02 2.43 0.76
N GLY A 32 -17.64 1.44 1.57
CA GLY A 32 -17.97 0.01 1.39
C GLY A 32 -17.28 -0.65 0.19
N ARG A 33 -16.46 0.09 -0.56
CA ARG A 33 -15.71 -0.41 -1.72
C ARG A 33 -14.34 0.26 -1.81
N MET A 34 -13.35 -0.47 -2.30
CA MET A 34 -12.04 0.10 -2.57
C MET A 34 -12.08 0.86 -3.89
N SER A 35 -11.59 2.10 -3.87
CA SER A 35 -11.32 2.88 -5.07
C SER A 35 -9.97 3.53 -4.89
N VAL A 36 -9.10 3.41 -5.89
CA VAL A 36 -7.73 3.90 -5.82
C VAL A 36 -7.53 5.00 -6.85
N SER A 37 -7.22 6.20 -6.38
CA SER A 37 -6.80 7.30 -7.24
C SER A 37 -5.41 7.06 -7.83
N ALA A 38 -5.06 7.76 -8.92
CA ALA A 38 -3.72 7.67 -9.50
C ALA A 38 -2.61 8.08 -8.50
N ALA A 39 -2.88 9.09 -7.66
CA ALA A 39 -1.95 9.52 -6.62
C ALA A 39 -1.73 8.43 -5.54
N GLU A 40 -2.80 7.77 -5.12
CA GLU A 40 -2.70 6.65 -4.16
C GLU A 40 -1.96 5.45 -4.75
N MET A 41 -2.20 5.15 -6.03
CA MET A 41 -1.45 4.11 -6.74
C MET A 41 0.04 4.46 -6.84
N GLN A 42 0.39 5.72 -7.09
CA GLN A 42 1.78 6.15 -7.15
C GLN A 42 2.50 5.97 -5.80
N ILE A 43 1.85 6.32 -4.69
CA ILE A 43 2.40 6.11 -3.34
C ILE A 43 2.57 4.61 -3.05
N ALA A 44 1.62 3.77 -3.47
CA ALA A 44 1.72 2.33 -3.32
C ALA A 44 2.85 1.73 -4.19
N ARG A 45 3.04 2.23 -5.41
CA ARG A 45 4.17 1.87 -6.30
C ARG A 45 5.51 2.15 -5.62
N GLU A 46 5.71 3.35 -5.09
CA GLU A 46 6.95 3.72 -4.39
C GLU A 46 7.26 2.78 -3.23
N PHE A 47 6.24 2.39 -2.46
CA PHE A 47 6.39 1.42 -1.37
C PHE A 47 6.76 0.02 -1.86
N LEU A 48 6.08 -0.46 -2.91
CA LEU A 48 6.36 -1.77 -3.50
C LEU A 48 7.77 -1.85 -4.07
N GLU A 49 8.22 -0.80 -4.75
CA GLU A 49 9.59 -0.65 -5.26
C GLU A 49 10.62 -0.64 -4.14
N HIS A 50 10.36 0.11 -3.07
CA HIS A 50 11.21 0.08 -1.88
C HIS A 50 11.23 -1.31 -1.20
N ALA A 51 10.18 -2.12 -1.36
CA ALA A 51 10.11 -3.50 -0.89
C ALA A 51 10.71 -4.52 -1.88
N GLY A 52 11.34 -4.07 -2.98
CA GLY A 52 12.00 -4.93 -3.96
C GLY A 52 11.09 -5.50 -5.05
N TRP A 53 9.95 -4.87 -5.30
CA TRP A 53 9.00 -5.24 -6.36
C TRP A 53 8.95 -4.18 -7.46
N SER A 54 8.91 -4.59 -8.73
CA SER A 54 8.66 -3.65 -9.82
C SER A 54 7.17 -3.57 -10.12
N VAL A 55 6.67 -2.37 -10.40
CA VAL A 55 5.28 -2.14 -10.79
C VAL A 55 5.22 -1.54 -12.19
N GLU A 56 4.83 -2.36 -13.15
CA GLU A 56 4.71 -1.97 -14.55
C GLU A 56 3.24 -1.64 -14.90
N ASP A 57 3.03 -0.72 -15.83
CA ASP A 57 1.69 -0.45 -16.36
C ASP A 57 1.28 -1.57 -17.34
N ALA A 58 0.03 -2.01 -17.26
CA ALA A 58 -0.55 -3.03 -18.13
C ALA A 58 -1.81 -2.50 -18.85
N PRO A 59 -2.22 -3.09 -19.98
CA PRO A 59 -3.43 -2.68 -20.69
C PRO A 59 -4.69 -2.68 -19.81
N GLY A 60 -5.63 -1.78 -20.10
CA GLY A 60 -6.93 -1.74 -19.40
C GLY A 60 -6.86 -1.17 -17.98
N ALA A 61 -5.95 -0.22 -17.73
CA ALA A 61 -5.74 0.41 -16.41
C ALA A 61 -5.32 -0.59 -15.30
N ARG A 62 -4.74 -1.72 -15.70
CA ARG A 62 -4.17 -2.73 -14.82
C ARG A 62 -2.70 -2.43 -14.55
N VAL A 63 -2.13 -3.15 -13.59
CA VAL A 63 -0.71 -3.09 -13.27
C VAL A 63 -0.15 -4.50 -13.19
N ARG A 64 1.12 -4.64 -13.54
CA ARG A 64 1.87 -5.88 -13.41
C ARG A 64 2.87 -5.73 -12.28
N LEU A 65 2.70 -6.52 -11.23
CA LEU A 65 3.65 -6.62 -10.13
C LEU A 65 4.66 -7.72 -10.44
N VAL A 66 5.94 -7.37 -10.47
CA VAL A 66 7.05 -8.30 -10.70
C VAL A 66 7.86 -8.41 -9.41
N ASN A 67 8.04 -9.64 -8.93
CA ASN A 67 8.88 -9.89 -7.76
C ASN A 67 10.37 -9.94 -8.13
N ALA A 68 11.24 -9.97 -7.11
CA ALA A 68 12.69 -10.06 -7.30
C ALA A 68 13.13 -11.32 -8.07
N GLN A 69 12.31 -12.37 -8.12
CA GLN A 69 12.54 -13.60 -8.88
C GLN A 69 12.02 -13.53 -10.33
N GLY A 70 11.51 -12.39 -10.78
CA GLY A 70 10.98 -12.19 -12.14
C GLY A 70 9.57 -12.76 -12.35
N ARG A 71 8.90 -13.28 -11.31
CA ARG A 71 7.51 -13.72 -11.41
C ARG A 71 6.61 -12.50 -11.45
N ALA A 72 5.82 -12.41 -12.50
CA ALA A 72 4.91 -11.30 -12.76
C ALA A 72 3.44 -11.71 -12.61
N GLU A 73 2.64 -10.86 -11.98
CA GLU A 73 1.19 -11.02 -11.87
C GLU A 73 0.48 -9.73 -12.28
N GLU A 74 -0.52 -9.84 -13.16
CA GLU A 74 -1.29 -8.70 -13.64
C GLU A 74 -2.60 -8.57 -12.85
N MET A 75 -2.82 -7.41 -12.26
CA MET A 75 -3.94 -7.16 -11.35
C MET A 75 -4.49 -5.74 -11.49
N SER A 76 -5.64 -5.45 -10.87
CA SER A 76 -6.15 -4.08 -10.81
C SER A 76 -5.31 -3.21 -9.87
N ARG A 77 -5.48 -1.89 -9.94
CA ARG A 77 -4.84 -0.94 -9.02
C ARG A 77 -5.27 -1.19 -7.58
N GLU A 78 -6.54 -1.51 -7.37
CA GLU A 78 -7.09 -1.87 -6.06
C GLU A 78 -6.40 -3.11 -5.49
N SER A 79 -6.25 -4.17 -6.28
CA SER A 79 -5.54 -5.37 -5.87
C SER A 79 -4.06 -5.10 -5.57
N ALA A 80 -3.40 -4.23 -6.34
CA ALA A 80 -2.02 -3.84 -6.09
C ALA A 80 -1.84 -3.04 -4.79
N VAL A 81 -2.76 -2.10 -4.51
CA VAL A 81 -2.79 -1.38 -3.23
C VAL A 81 -3.06 -2.33 -2.07
N LEU A 82 -3.98 -3.29 -2.22
CA LEU A 82 -4.23 -4.31 -1.21
C LEU A 82 -2.98 -5.17 -0.95
N ALA A 83 -2.25 -5.53 -2.00
CA ALA A 83 -0.99 -6.26 -1.91
C ALA A 83 0.10 -5.46 -1.18
N ALA A 84 0.12 -4.13 -1.37
CA ALA A 84 0.99 -3.22 -0.62
C ALA A 84 0.58 -3.15 0.87
N LEU A 85 -0.72 -3.03 1.17
CA LEU A 85 -1.24 -3.04 2.55
C LEU A 85 -0.91 -4.35 3.29
N GLN A 86 -1.08 -5.50 2.64
CA GLN A 86 -0.73 -6.81 3.21
C GLN A 86 0.77 -6.90 3.56
N ARG A 87 1.64 -6.37 2.69
CA ARG A 87 3.09 -6.32 2.95
C ARG A 87 3.41 -5.38 4.10
N LEU A 88 2.76 -4.22 4.16
CA LEU A 88 2.91 -3.29 5.27
C LEU A 88 2.50 -3.94 6.60
N ALA A 89 1.36 -4.63 6.64
CA ALA A 89 0.89 -5.33 7.84
C ALA A 89 1.84 -6.46 8.29
N ASN A 90 2.55 -7.08 7.36
CA ASN A 90 3.52 -8.15 7.65
C ASN A 90 4.93 -7.64 7.98
N ARG A 91 5.18 -6.31 7.94
CA ARG A 91 6.47 -5.71 8.29
C ARG A 91 6.57 -5.63 9.83
N LYS A 92 7.27 -6.60 10.44
CA LYS A 92 7.62 -6.60 11.87
C LYS A 92 8.73 -5.60 12.14
#